data_AF-B4GVB0-F1
#
_entry.id   AF-B4GVB0-F1
#
_cell.length_a   1.000
_cell.length_b   1.000
_cell.length_c   1.000
_cell.angle_alpha   90.00
_cell.angle_beta   90.00
_cell.angle_gamma   90.00
#
_symmetry.space_group_name_H-M   'P 1'
#
loop_
_entity.id
_entity.type
_entity.pdbx_description
1 polymer ?
#
loop_
_entity_poly.entity_id
_entity_poly.type
_entity_poly.pdbx_seq_one_letter_code
_entity_poly.pdbx_strand_id
1 'polypeptide(L)'
;MSLMRVGSRVTALGQKIGEKIVLPERLKDTFVEKWVKYWKGLVRDYSEVALGVVKESYTKPKKALAYGTGILCLYQMAQHNPDEGVFMTQLRHDNSRMIMVPPELQNHVSAKHLLMLERAINQKKLRFLSLGICTLVWVDLFGEDDCTYPAICEFTNVGFLNFHERVIDVGFWNEFWRLKSKMHNYDVNYL
;
A
#
# COMPACT_ATOMS: atom_id res chain seq x y z
N MET A 1 14.24 -31.34 20.39
CA MET A 1 15.00 -32.32 19.56
C MET A 1 14.30 -32.74 18.25
N SER A 2 13.02 -32.38 18.00
CA SER A 2 12.26 -32.80 16.80
C SER A 2 12.53 -31.95 15.53
N LEU A 3 12.86 -30.66 15.68
CA LEU A 3 12.95 -29.70 14.57
C LEU A 3 14.11 -29.97 13.57
N MET A 4 15.23 -30.53 14.03
CA MET A 4 16.38 -30.82 13.16
C MET A 4 16.15 -32.01 12.20
N ARG A 5 15.17 -32.87 12.50
CA ARG A 5 14.86 -34.08 11.72
C ARG A 5 14.02 -33.80 10.46
N VAL A 6 13.33 -32.66 10.43
CA VAL A 6 12.51 -32.25 9.28
C VAL A 6 13.38 -31.56 8.22
N GLY A 7 14.26 -30.64 8.63
CA GLY A 7 15.15 -29.93 7.69
C GLY A 7 16.05 -30.87 6.86
N SER A 8 16.51 -31.97 7.46
CA SER A 8 17.32 -32.99 6.78
C SER A 8 16.52 -33.83 5.76
N ARG A 9 15.21 -34.01 5.96
CA ARG A 9 14.32 -34.70 5.01
C ARG A 9 13.99 -33.85 3.79
N VAL A 10 13.81 -32.54 3.97
CA VAL A 10 13.51 -31.62 2.86
C VAL A 10 14.73 -31.43 1.95
N THR A 11 15.94 -31.34 2.52
CA THR A 11 17.19 -31.29 1.72
C THR A 11 17.42 -32.56 0.91
N ALA A 12 17.12 -33.73 1.48
CA ALA A 12 17.24 -35.01 0.77
C ALA A 12 16.22 -35.16 -0.38
N LEU A 13 15.05 -34.51 -0.27
CA LEU A 13 14.05 -34.48 -1.34
C LEU A 13 14.48 -33.55 -2.50
N GLY A 14 15.07 -32.39 -2.19
CA GLY A 14 15.57 -31.44 -3.19
C GLY A 14 16.70 -32.01 -4.05
N GLN A 15 17.65 -32.74 -3.44
CA GLN A 15 18.73 -33.41 -4.18
C GLN A 15 18.22 -34.47 -5.16
N LYS A 16 17.14 -35.21 -4.82
CA LYS A 16 16.56 -36.24 -5.69
C LYS A 16 15.88 -35.70 -6.94
N ILE A 17 15.44 -34.44 -6.95
CA ILE A 17 14.74 -33.82 -8.08
C ILE A 17 15.75 -33.28 -9.11
N GLY A 18 16.93 -32.82 -8.68
CA GLY A 18 17.95 -32.26 -9.57
C GLY A 18 18.69 -33.27 -10.46
N GLU A 19 18.77 -34.54 -10.02
CA GLU A 19 19.60 -35.56 -10.67
C GLU A 19 18.91 -36.33 -11.81
N LYS A 20 17.58 -36.23 -11.98
CA LYS A 20 16.83 -37.18 -12.83
C LYS A 20 16.38 -36.72 -14.22
N ILE A 21 17.01 -35.71 -14.81
CA ILE A 21 16.69 -35.29 -16.18
C ILE A 21 17.98 -35.30 -17.01
N VAL A 22 18.18 -36.40 -17.74
CA VAL A 22 19.26 -36.58 -18.72
C VAL A 22 18.75 -36.07 -20.07
N LEU A 23 19.40 -35.04 -20.61
CA LEU A 23 19.06 -34.48 -21.92
C LEU A 23 19.54 -35.43 -23.04
N PRO A 24 18.73 -35.66 -24.09
CA PRO A 24 19.11 -36.51 -25.21
C PRO A 24 20.26 -35.89 -26.02
N GLU A 25 21.21 -36.72 -26.44
CA GLU A 25 22.48 -36.28 -27.07
C GLU A 25 22.32 -35.51 -28.39
N ARG A 26 21.14 -35.57 -29.03
CA ARG A 26 20.82 -34.88 -30.28
C ARG A 26 20.70 -33.35 -30.16
N LEU A 27 20.61 -32.82 -28.94
CA LEU A 27 20.47 -31.38 -28.69
C LEU A 27 21.77 -30.73 -28.18
N LYS A 28 22.87 -31.50 -28.06
CA LYS A 28 24.18 -31.01 -27.67
C LYS A 28 24.64 -29.89 -28.64
N ASP A 29 25.06 -28.76 -28.10
CA ASP A 29 25.56 -27.53 -28.74
C ASP A 29 24.53 -26.57 -29.37
N THR A 30 23.23 -26.78 -29.16
CA THR A 30 22.19 -25.87 -29.70
C THR A 30 21.80 -24.78 -28.69
N PHE A 31 21.30 -23.62 -29.16
CA PHE A 31 20.71 -22.56 -28.30
C PHE A 31 19.68 -23.10 -27.29
N VAL A 32 18.96 -24.17 -27.65
CA VAL A 32 18.00 -24.87 -26.79
C VAL A 32 18.68 -25.49 -25.58
N GLU A 33 19.87 -26.08 -25.71
CA GLU A 33 20.60 -26.66 -24.58
C GLU A 33 21.05 -25.57 -23.60
N LYS A 34 21.58 -24.45 -24.12
CA LYS A 34 21.97 -23.31 -23.28
C LYS A 34 20.77 -22.75 -22.52
N TRP A 35 19.61 -22.67 -23.17
CA TRP A 35 18.36 -22.22 -22.55
C TRP A 35 17.88 -23.20 -21.47
N VAL A 36 17.85 -24.51 -21.74
CA VAL A 36 17.47 -25.52 -20.74
C VAL A 36 18.45 -25.54 -19.57
N LYS A 37 19.75 -25.43 -19.84
CA LYS A 37 20.78 -25.36 -18.79
C LYS A 37 20.62 -24.11 -17.92
N TYR A 38 20.27 -22.97 -18.52
CA TYR A 38 19.96 -21.73 -17.80
C TYR A 38 18.73 -21.91 -16.91
N TRP A 39 17.61 -22.42 -17.44
CA TRP A 39 16.41 -22.67 -16.64
C TRP A 39 16.64 -23.70 -15.54
N LYS A 40 17.44 -24.74 -15.80
CA LYS A 40 17.83 -25.72 -14.79
C LYS A 40 18.66 -25.08 -13.68
N GLY A 41 19.61 -24.22 -14.05
CA GLY A 41 20.39 -23.42 -13.09
C GLY A 41 19.48 -22.53 -12.25
N LEU A 42 18.60 -21.78 -12.90
CA LEU A 42 17.68 -20.85 -12.26
C LEU A 42 16.74 -21.55 -11.26
N VAL A 43 16.11 -22.66 -11.67
CA VAL A 43 15.25 -23.45 -10.78
C VAL A 43 16.02 -24.00 -9.59
N ARG A 44 17.24 -24.50 -9.82
CA ARG A 44 18.10 -25.01 -8.74
C ARG A 44 18.44 -23.90 -7.76
N ASP A 45 18.87 -22.74 -8.23
CA ASP A 45 19.27 -21.62 -7.39
C ASP A 45 18.08 -21.12 -6.54
N TYR A 46 16.88 -20.96 -7.11
CA TYR A 46 15.68 -20.62 -6.33
C TYR A 46 15.25 -21.74 -5.36
N SER A 47 15.41 -23.00 -5.74
CA SER A 47 15.10 -24.13 -4.85
C SER A 47 16.04 -24.18 -3.64
N GLU A 48 17.32 -23.89 -3.84
CA GLU A 48 18.33 -23.81 -2.78
C GLU A 48 18.01 -22.64 -1.84
N VAL A 49 17.59 -21.48 -2.38
CA VAL A 49 17.12 -20.34 -1.59
C VAL A 49 15.89 -20.72 -0.76
N ALA A 50 14.89 -21.37 -1.35
CA ALA A 50 13.68 -21.79 -0.63
C ALA A 50 13.98 -22.79 0.50
N LEU A 51 14.83 -23.79 0.23
CA LEU A 51 15.30 -24.74 1.26
C LEU A 51 16.09 -24.02 2.36
N GLY A 52 16.91 -23.03 1.98
CA GLY A 52 17.64 -22.16 2.89
C GLY A 52 16.71 -21.39 3.82
N VAL A 53 15.66 -20.76 3.28
CA VAL A 53 14.65 -20.02 4.06
C VAL A 53 13.94 -20.92 5.06
N VAL A 54 13.53 -22.13 4.65
CA VAL A 54 12.88 -23.11 5.54
C VAL A 54 13.83 -23.55 6.66
N LYS A 55 15.10 -23.82 6.33
CA LYS A 55 16.10 -24.18 7.33
C LYS A 55 16.36 -23.01 8.29
N GLU A 56 16.47 -21.79 7.77
CA GLU A 56 16.67 -20.59 8.56
C GLU A 56 15.48 -20.31 9.48
N SER A 57 14.25 -20.54 9.01
CA SER A 57 13.05 -20.34 9.83
C SER A 57 12.99 -21.26 11.04
N TYR A 58 13.45 -22.50 10.90
CA TYR A 58 13.53 -23.43 12.02
C TYR A 58 14.71 -23.16 12.96
N THR A 59 15.84 -22.65 12.44
CA THR A 59 17.02 -22.35 13.27
C THR A 59 16.89 -21.03 14.03
N LYS A 60 16.19 -20.04 13.47
CA LYS A 60 16.01 -18.69 14.07
C LYS A 60 14.53 -18.27 14.03
N PRO A 61 13.66 -18.90 14.84
CA PRO A 61 12.21 -18.67 14.78
C PRO A 61 11.82 -17.22 15.05
N LYS A 62 12.52 -16.50 15.93
CA LYS A 62 12.22 -15.08 16.22
C LYS A 62 12.39 -14.18 14.99
N LYS A 63 13.46 -14.39 14.19
CA LYS A 63 13.70 -13.60 12.97
C LYS A 63 12.68 -13.95 11.91
N ALA A 64 12.39 -15.23 11.73
CA ALA A 64 11.38 -15.69 10.77
C ALA A 64 9.98 -15.17 11.11
N LEU A 65 9.63 -15.11 12.40
CA LEU A 65 8.37 -14.54 12.84
C LEU A 65 8.31 -13.04 12.53
N ALA A 66 9.36 -12.27 12.85
CA ALA A 66 9.42 -10.84 12.54
C ALA A 66 9.29 -10.53 11.04
N TYR A 67 10.00 -11.27 10.18
CA TYR A 67 9.89 -11.09 8.72
C TYR A 67 8.55 -11.56 8.17
N GLY A 68 8.06 -12.71 8.64
CA GLY A 68 6.79 -13.29 8.20
C GLY A 68 5.60 -12.41 8.57
N THR A 69 5.55 -11.90 9.81
CA THR A 69 4.52 -10.94 10.22
C THR A 69 4.68 -9.62 9.50
N GLY A 70 5.92 -9.12 9.28
CA GLY A 70 6.15 -7.91 8.50
C GLY A 70 5.58 -7.98 7.08
N ILE A 71 5.89 -9.06 6.36
CA ILE A 71 5.36 -9.28 5.00
C ILE A 71 3.83 -9.41 5.01
N LEU A 72 3.28 -10.18 5.95
CA LEU A 72 1.84 -10.36 6.06
C LEU A 72 1.12 -9.05 6.41
N CYS A 73 1.67 -8.24 7.31
CA CYS A 73 1.16 -6.92 7.64
C CYS A 73 1.20 -6.01 6.42
N LEU A 74 2.32 -5.93 5.70
CA LEU A 74 2.43 -5.12 4.49
C LEU A 74 1.43 -5.55 3.41
N TYR A 75 1.24 -6.86 3.24
CA TYR A 75 0.25 -7.41 2.32
C TYR A 75 -1.18 -7.00 2.73
N GLN A 76 -1.53 -7.14 4.01
CA GLN A 76 -2.83 -6.73 4.54
C GLN A 76 -3.05 -5.22 4.40
N MET A 77 -2.03 -4.41 4.70
CA MET A 77 -2.08 -2.95 4.53
C MET A 77 -2.29 -2.58 3.07
N ALA A 78 -1.61 -3.26 2.14
CA ALA A 78 -1.79 -3.02 0.71
C ALA A 78 -3.18 -3.43 0.20
N GLN A 79 -3.74 -4.52 0.73
CA GLN A 79 -5.09 -4.97 0.40
C GLN A 79 -6.17 -4.02 0.96
N HIS A 80 -5.92 -3.44 2.12
CA HIS A 80 -6.80 -2.48 2.80
C HIS A 80 -6.44 -1.02 2.54
N ASN A 81 -5.74 -0.72 1.44
CA ASN A 81 -5.40 0.65 1.09
C ASN A 81 -6.62 1.38 0.51
N PRO A 82 -7.12 2.46 1.14
CA PRO A 82 -8.32 3.15 0.64
C PRO A 82 -8.04 3.93 -0.65
N ASP A 83 -9.01 3.87 -1.56
CA ASP A 83 -9.00 4.61 -2.83
C ASP A 83 -9.82 5.91 -2.74
N GLU A 84 -9.76 6.75 -3.77
CA GLU A 84 -10.59 7.96 -3.90
C GLU A 84 -12.09 7.64 -3.75
N GLY A 85 -12.55 6.51 -4.31
CA GLY A 85 -13.95 6.08 -4.17
C GLY A 85 -14.38 5.88 -2.72
N VAL A 86 -13.47 5.38 -1.87
CA VAL A 86 -13.70 5.20 -0.43
C VAL A 86 -13.78 6.57 0.25
N PHE A 87 -12.89 7.49 -0.11
CA PHE A 87 -12.91 8.86 0.43
C PHE A 87 -14.24 9.55 0.14
N MET A 88 -14.68 9.53 -1.11
CA MET A 88 -15.92 10.17 -1.54
C MET A 88 -17.14 9.54 -0.88
N THR A 89 -17.12 8.22 -0.66
CA THR A 89 -18.19 7.52 0.06
C THR A 89 -18.24 7.94 1.53
N GLN A 90 -17.08 7.98 2.20
CA GLN A 90 -16.97 8.41 3.59
C GLN A 90 -17.43 9.88 3.74
N LEU A 91 -16.96 10.78 2.87
CA LEU A 91 -17.35 12.19 2.90
C LEU A 91 -18.86 12.39 2.71
N ARG A 92 -19.49 11.67 1.76
CA ARG A 92 -20.95 11.74 1.55
C ARG A 92 -21.72 11.21 2.76
N HIS A 93 -21.23 10.15 3.38
CA HIS A 93 -21.82 9.59 4.58
C HIS A 93 -21.74 10.59 5.75
N ASP A 94 -20.59 11.20 5.95
CA ASP A 94 -20.35 12.20 6.99
C ASP A 94 -21.19 13.48 6.77
N ASN A 95 -21.30 13.95 5.53
CA ASN A 95 -22.21 15.03 5.15
C ASN A 95 -23.67 14.69 5.45
N SER A 96 -24.11 13.47 5.11
CA SER A 96 -25.48 13.02 5.39
C SER A 96 -25.76 13.03 6.89
N ARG A 97 -24.79 12.59 7.71
CA ARG A 97 -24.88 12.66 9.18
C ARG A 97 -24.97 14.10 9.67
N MET A 98 -24.14 14.98 9.12
CA MET A 98 -24.11 16.40 9.47
C MET A 98 -25.45 17.09 9.20
N ILE A 99 -26.08 16.81 8.04
CA ILE A 99 -27.35 17.41 7.63
C ILE A 99 -28.52 17.02 8.56
N MET A 100 -28.46 15.84 9.19
CA MET A 100 -29.48 15.40 10.15
C MET A 100 -29.45 16.19 11.47
N VAL A 101 -28.37 16.91 11.77
CA VAL A 101 -28.22 17.70 13.00
C VAL A 101 -28.62 19.15 12.73
N PRO A 102 -29.47 19.77 13.56
CA PRO A 102 -29.81 21.19 13.42
C PRO A 102 -28.56 22.08 13.47
N PRO A 103 -28.44 23.14 12.64
CA PRO A 103 -27.25 24.00 12.55
C PRO A 103 -26.75 24.56 13.89
N GLU A 104 -27.64 24.75 14.86
CA GLU A 104 -27.32 25.28 16.20
C GLU A 104 -26.53 24.28 17.07
N LEU A 105 -26.74 22.98 16.86
CA LEU A 105 -26.08 21.89 17.59
C LEU A 105 -24.85 21.34 16.86
N GLN A 106 -24.58 21.82 15.65
CA GLN A 106 -23.48 21.38 14.84
C GLN A 106 -22.14 21.89 15.37
N ASN A 107 -21.14 21.01 15.45
CA ASN A 107 -19.78 21.42 15.71
C ASN A 107 -19.23 22.25 14.53
N HIS A 108 -18.91 23.51 14.78
CA HIS A 108 -18.39 24.42 13.75
C HIS A 108 -17.08 23.95 13.12
N VAL A 109 -16.24 23.21 13.86
CA VAL A 109 -14.96 22.68 13.33
C VAL A 109 -15.21 21.62 12.29
N SER A 110 -16.12 20.69 12.57
CA SER A 110 -16.52 19.61 11.65
C SER A 110 -17.21 20.20 10.42
N ALA A 111 -18.19 21.09 10.61
CA ALA A 111 -18.91 21.75 9.52
C ALA A 111 -17.98 22.56 8.60
N LYS A 112 -17.04 23.34 9.17
CA LYS A 112 -16.04 24.08 8.38
C LYS A 112 -15.11 23.15 7.62
N HIS A 113 -14.74 22.00 8.19
CA HIS A 113 -13.88 21.04 7.54
C HIS A 113 -14.57 20.38 6.34
N LEU A 114 -15.81 19.90 6.52
CA LEU A 114 -16.62 19.34 5.43
C LEU A 114 -16.82 20.35 4.30
N LEU A 115 -17.19 21.59 4.64
CA LEU A 115 -17.36 22.66 3.66
C LEU A 115 -16.06 22.99 2.89
N MET A 116 -14.91 22.92 3.57
CA MET A 116 -13.60 23.11 2.94
C MET A 116 -13.28 21.97 1.95
N LEU A 117 -13.59 20.72 2.32
CA LEU A 117 -13.44 19.56 1.44
C LEU A 117 -14.36 19.63 0.22
N GLU A 118 -15.64 19.97 0.41
CA GLU A 118 -16.60 20.15 -0.69
C GLU A 118 -16.13 21.22 -1.67
N ARG A 119 -15.64 22.36 -1.17
CA ARG A 119 -15.07 23.41 -2.02
C ARG A 119 -13.86 22.93 -2.79
N ALA A 120 -12.96 22.18 -2.16
CA ALA A 120 -11.78 21.63 -2.82
C ALA A 120 -12.14 20.63 -3.93
N ILE A 121 -13.15 19.79 -3.70
CA ILE A 121 -13.67 18.83 -4.69
C ILE A 121 -14.32 19.57 -5.86
N ASN A 122 -15.20 20.54 -5.57
CA ASN A 122 -15.88 21.34 -6.60
C ASN A 122 -14.90 22.13 -7.47
N GLN A 123 -13.76 22.54 -6.90
CA GLN A 123 -12.68 23.22 -7.63
C GLN A 123 -11.70 22.27 -8.32
N LYS A 124 -11.89 20.94 -8.22
CA LYS A 124 -10.95 19.91 -8.72
C LYS A 124 -9.50 20.11 -8.23
N LYS A 125 -9.34 20.58 -6.99
CA LYS A 125 -8.04 20.82 -6.35
C LYS A 125 -7.60 19.69 -5.42
N LEU A 126 -8.50 18.76 -5.11
CA LEU A 126 -8.20 17.63 -4.25
C LEU A 126 -7.43 16.57 -5.04
N ARG A 127 -6.31 16.12 -4.51
CA ARG A 127 -5.43 15.13 -5.15
C ARG A 127 -5.21 13.93 -4.25
N PHE A 128 -5.08 12.76 -4.87
CA PHE A 128 -4.86 11.48 -4.21
C PHE A 128 -3.56 10.85 -4.70
N LEU A 129 -2.73 10.35 -3.78
CA LEU A 129 -1.52 9.58 -4.08
C LEU A 129 -1.54 8.30 -3.27
N SER A 130 -1.72 7.18 -3.96
CA SER A 130 -1.58 5.86 -3.37
C SER A 130 -0.10 5.49 -3.27
N LEU A 131 0.38 5.28 -2.05
CA LEU A 131 1.74 4.80 -1.74
C LEU A 131 1.79 3.26 -1.59
N GLY A 132 0.74 2.56 -2.04
CA GLY A 132 0.58 1.11 -1.91
C GLY A 132 0.00 0.68 -0.57
N ILE A 133 0.52 1.18 0.56
CA ILE A 133 0.05 0.83 1.92
C ILE A 133 -0.86 1.89 2.57
N CYS A 134 -0.79 3.12 2.08
CA CYS A 134 -1.58 4.25 2.53
C CYS A 134 -1.82 5.19 1.35
N THR A 135 -2.82 6.04 1.48
CA THR A 135 -3.18 7.04 0.47
C THR A 135 -3.06 8.43 1.07
N LEU A 136 -2.28 9.30 0.45
CA LEU A 136 -2.18 10.70 0.85
C LEU A 136 -3.18 11.55 0.09
N VAL A 137 -3.81 12.48 0.81
CA VAL A 137 -4.76 13.44 0.26
C VAL A 137 -4.28 14.85 0.57
N TRP A 138 -4.13 15.68 -0.46
CA TRP A 138 -3.75 17.09 -0.31
C TRP A 138 -4.59 17.98 -1.22
N VAL A 139 -4.58 19.27 -0.90
CA VAL A 139 -5.18 20.30 -1.76
C VAL A 139 -4.11 21.07 -2.49
N ASP A 140 -4.25 21.05 -3.81
CA ASP A 140 -3.41 21.78 -4.73
C ASP A 140 -3.83 23.26 -4.83
N LEU A 141 -2.96 24.10 -5.36
CA LEU A 141 -3.23 25.51 -5.62
C LEU A 141 -4.24 25.69 -6.77
N PHE A 142 -4.04 24.90 -7.82
CA PHE A 142 -4.75 24.99 -9.09
C PHE A 142 -5.57 23.73 -9.32
N GLY A 143 -6.65 23.87 -10.09
CA GLY A 143 -7.44 22.73 -10.51
C GLY A 143 -6.71 21.90 -11.58
N GLU A 144 -7.15 20.67 -11.81
CA GLU A 144 -6.56 19.82 -12.86
C GLU A 144 -6.62 20.40 -14.26
N ASP A 145 -7.72 21.07 -14.56
CA ASP A 145 -7.98 21.64 -15.87
C ASP A 145 -7.56 23.13 -15.96
N ASP A 146 -6.81 23.63 -14.97
CA ASP A 146 -6.41 25.05 -14.92
C ASP A 146 -5.17 25.29 -15.80
N CYS A 147 -5.36 25.96 -16.93
CA CYS A 147 -4.29 26.34 -17.85
C CYS A 147 -3.86 27.81 -17.70
N THR A 148 -4.13 28.45 -16.55
CA THR A 148 -3.64 29.80 -16.30
C THR A 148 -2.11 29.83 -16.20
N TYR A 149 -1.50 30.96 -16.54
CA TYR A 149 -0.04 31.11 -16.50
C TYR A 149 0.58 30.74 -15.13
N PRO A 150 -0.02 31.09 -13.97
CA PRO A 150 0.47 30.64 -12.67
C PRO A 150 0.40 29.13 -12.43
N ALA A 151 -0.51 28.42 -13.09
CA ALA A 151 -0.60 26.95 -12.98
C ALA A 151 0.48 26.24 -13.81
N ILE A 152 0.89 26.85 -14.94
CA ILE A 152 1.90 26.29 -15.84
C ILE A 152 3.33 26.61 -15.37
N CYS A 153 3.52 27.75 -14.70
CA CYS A 153 4.83 28.21 -14.28
C CYS A 153 5.44 27.34 -13.16
N GLU A 154 6.67 26.87 -13.35
CA GLU A 154 7.37 26.02 -12.38
C GLU A 154 7.68 26.74 -11.06
N PHE A 155 7.93 28.05 -11.11
CA PHE A 155 8.30 28.86 -9.94
C PHE A 155 7.12 29.22 -9.02
N THR A 156 5.88 29.06 -9.51
CA THR A 156 4.66 29.27 -8.70
C THR A 156 4.16 27.97 -8.08
N ASN A 157 4.74 26.83 -8.44
CA ASN A 157 4.44 25.55 -7.81
C ASN A 157 4.94 25.50 -6.37
N VAL A 158 4.31 24.62 -5.60
CA VAL A 158 4.63 24.45 -4.19
C VAL A 158 6.01 23.80 -4.05
N GLY A 159 6.91 24.44 -3.31
CA GLY A 159 8.19 23.84 -2.96
C GLY A 159 8.02 22.59 -2.09
N PHE A 160 8.92 21.61 -2.26
CA PHE A 160 8.89 20.34 -1.52
C PHE A 160 8.85 20.50 0.01
N LEU A 161 9.52 21.53 0.54
CA LEU A 161 9.55 21.80 1.97
C LEU A 161 8.17 22.21 2.53
N ASN A 162 7.36 22.91 1.75
CA ASN A 162 6.06 23.43 2.20
C ASN A 162 4.89 22.51 1.85
N PHE A 163 5.14 21.38 1.17
CA PHE A 163 4.10 20.44 0.76
C PHE A 163 3.35 19.83 1.94
N HIS A 164 4.06 19.54 3.03
CA HIS A 164 3.49 18.89 4.22
C HIS A 164 2.34 19.68 4.87
N GLU A 165 2.35 21.01 4.76
CA GLU A 165 1.30 21.88 5.31
C GLU A 165 -0.04 21.73 4.57
N ARG A 166 -0.01 21.23 3.33
CA ARG A 166 -1.18 21.08 2.45
C ARG A 166 -1.81 19.69 2.52
N VAL A 167 -1.16 18.76 3.21
CA VAL A 167 -1.70 17.41 3.41
C VAL A 167 -2.92 17.52 4.32
N ILE A 168 -4.08 17.22 3.76
CA ILE A 168 -5.34 17.26 4.48
C ILE A 168 -5.51 15.96 5.24
N ASP A 169 -5.37 14.82 4.58
CA ASP A 169 -5.70 13.53 5.18
C ASP A 169 -4.76 12.42 4.73
N VAL A 170 -4.72 11.37 5.55
CA VAL A 170 -4.03 10.12 5.30
C VAL A 170 -5.07 9.00 5.40
N GLY A 171 -5.28 8.34 4.28
CA GLY A 171 -6.05 7.12 4.18
C GLY A 171 -5.21 5.93 4.63
N PHE A 172 -5.73 5.18 5.60
CA PHE A 172 -5.12 3.95 6.06
C PHE A 172 -6.20 2.98 6.56
N TRP A 173 -6.10 1.73 6.14
CA TRP A 173 -7.00 0.65 6.57
C TRP A 173 -8.47 0.89 6.22
N ASN A 174 -8.77 1.11 4.94
CA ASN A 174 -10.11 1.40 4.40
C ASN A 174 -10.81 2.65 4.98
N GLU A 175 -10.11 3.52 5.71
CA GLU A 175 -10.67 4.72 6.29
C GLU A 175 -9.72 5.91 6.14
N PHE A 176 -10.29 7.11 6.15
CA PHE A 176 -9.54 8.37 6.22
C PHE A 176 -9.56 8.92 7.65
N TRP A 177 -8.36 8.98 8.24
CA TRP A 177 -8.20 9.14 9.68
C TRP A 177 -8.55 10.55 10.16
N ARG A 178 -8.14 11.59 9.43
CA ARG A 178 -8.46 12.96 9.82
C ARG A 178 -9.92 13.27 9.63
N LEU A 179 -10.54 12.84 8.53
CA LEU A 179 -11.97 12.98 8.29
C LEU A 179 -12.77 12.33 9.42
N LYS A 180 -12.45 11.08 9.77
CA LYS A 180 -13.06 10.36 10.90
C LYS A 180 -12.86 11.09 12.24
N SER A 181 -11.64 11.55 12.50
CA SER A 181 -11.33 12.29 13.74
C SER A 181 -12.08 13.62 13.82
N LYS A 182 -12.23 14.35 12.71
CA LYS A 182 -12.96 15.62 12.64
C LYS A 182 -14.48 15.45 12.75
N MET A 183 -14.99 14.29 12.39
CA MET A 183 -16.40 13.93 12.58
C MET A 183 -16.71 13.33 13.96
N HIS A 184 -15.70 13.16 14.83
CA HIS A 184 -15.94 12.77 16.21
C HIS A 184 -16.65 13.91 16.97
N ASN A 185 -17.80 13.62 17.61
CA ASN A 185 -18.65 14.60 18.29
C ASN A 185 -19.09 15.78 17.39
N TYR A 186 -19.49 15.48 16.15
CA TYR A 186 -20.02 16.47 15.21
C TYR A 186 -21.36 17.09 15.67
N ASP A 187 -22.06 16.41 16.59
CA ASP A 187 -23.35 16.74 17.19
C ASP A 187 -23.24 17.44 18.55
N VAL A 188 -22.01 17.70 19.02
CA VAL A 188 -21.77 18.40 20.28
C VAL A 188 -21.22 19.79 19.96
N ASN A 189 -22.00 20.82 20.31
CA ASN A 189 -21.53 22.19 20.34
C ASN A 189 -21.14 22.55 21.77
N TYR A 190 -19.85 22.89 22.00
CA TYR A 190 -19.34 23.29 23.32
C TYR A 190 -19.48 24.82 23.58
N LEU A 191 -20.22 25.52 22.71
CA LEU A 191 -20.54 26.95 22.85
C LEU A 191 -21.67 27.20 23.84
#